data_AF-A0A9X3S1V9-F1
#
_entry.id   AF-A0A9X3S1V9-F1
#
_cell.length_a   1.000
_cell.length_b   1.000
_cell.length_c   1.000
_cell.angle_alpha   90.00
_cell.angle_beta   90.00
_cell.angle_gamma   90.00
#
_symmetry.space_group_name_H-M   'P 1'
#
loop_
_entity.id
_entity.type
_entity.pdbx_description
1 polymer ?
#
loop_
_entity_poly.entity_id
_entity_poly.type
_entity_poly.pdbx_seq_one_letter_code
_entity_poly.pdbx_strand_id
1 'polypeptide(L)'
;MAGCRICSGDLELKVQGDGATVTAAALSPSAHAVGGHGDLLECVECGTVQQPILPQGAELHDLYRDMRDEEYLGEEAGRRATANRLLDLIGEHVPSGRLLDIGCGHGLLLDEARGRGYSTVGLELSREGARYGRETLGLDVREVPLESFSQSRNGDAPGEFDAIVLADVLEHLDDPVAAIDSCARLLRPAGVLCVVTPDPSSLTAKVAGGRWWGYLPAHTVLLPRRTLRELISARGLVISADVPFVRTFAAKRWVTGLAERLGPASGVLMAAAERMPPFPISLSLGDERVILAHRTPVRHPLEPLLHSTNGHAQVHVVLPAYNAVRTIPDVVKEMPAHVADRALLIDDHSPDATSAVAIEHGLDVLRHPTNRGYGGSQKTGYVRALRDGAEVVVMVHADNQYDPSLIAEMAAPILAGEADIVIGSRLLDDRAIAGGMPRWKWVGNRLLTTIENRVFGVRFSEYHTGYRAFSADFLRSIPFLRNSDDFVFDQEIFAQMLARGARVREIPIPTRYFHEASSVDFLTSLRYAFKTLWVLARYRLDRRWALLRRPAAWIAAERG
;
A
#
# COMPACT_ATOMS: atom_id res chain seq x y z
N MET A 1 -23.91 -0.52 17.51
CA MET A 1 -23.55 -0.69 16.09
C MET A 1 -22.20 -1.38 16.04
N ALA A 2 -22.03 -2.40 15.19
CA ALA A 2 -20.70 -2.97 14.95
C ALA A 2 -19.79 -1.89 14.33
N GLY A 3 -18.53 -1.84 14.75
CA GLY A 3 -17.54 -0.90 14.21
C GLY A 3 -17.11 -1.26 12.79
N CYS A 4 -16.18 -0.48 12.24
CA CYS A 4 -15.58 -0.77 10.94
C CYS A 4 -14.92 -2.15 10.91
N ARG A 5 -15.20 -2.93 9.86
CA ARG A 5 -14.66 -4.30 9.68
C ARG A 5 -13.13 -4.34 9.50
N ILE A 6 -12.50 -3.20 9.20
CA ILE A 6 -11.07 -3.10 8.93
C ILE A 6 -10.29 -2.66 10.17
N CYS A 7 -10.71 -1.56 10.80
CA CYS A 7 -9.95 -0.92 11.87
C CYS A 7 -10.73 -0.77 13.19
N SER A 8 -11.94 -1.34 13.27
CA SER A 8 -12.85 -1.22 14.42
C SER A 8 -13.25 0.22 14.78
N GLY A 9 -12.99 1.19 13.91
CA GLY A 9 -13.35 2.60 14.13
C GLY A 9 -14.85 2.86 13.94
N ASP A 10 -15.30 4.02 14.41
CA ASP A 10 -16.70 4.42 14.29
C ASP A 10 -17.13 4.62 12.83
N LEU A 11 -18.43 4.42 12.60
CA LEU A 11 -19.07 4.48 11.29
C LEU A 11 -20.06 5.65 11.24
N GLU A 12 -20.02 6.42 10.16
CA GLU A 12 -20.98 7.48 9.84
C GLU A 12 -21.77 7.09 8.56
N LEU A 13 -23.06 7.44 8.49
CA LEU A 13 -23.85 7.25 7.27
C LEU A 13 -23.27 8.12 6.15
N LYS A 14 -22.84 7.48 5.06
CA LYS A 14 -22.31 8.13 3.86
C LYS A 14 -23.39 8.35 2.82
N VAL A 15 -24.17 7.30 2.52
CA VAL A 15 -25.26 7.31 1.55
C VAL A 15 -26.38 6.43 2.08
N GLN A 16 -27.59 6.96 2.08
CA GLN A 16 -28.80 6.19 2.42
C GLN A 16 -29.14 5.24 1.28
N GLY A 17 -29.38 3.97 1.61
CA GLY A 17 -29.80 2.94 0.67
C GLY A 17 -31.30 2.96 0.38
N ASP A 18 -31.73 2.11 -0.55
CA ASP A 18 -33.13 1.93 -0.93
C ASP A 18 -33.86 0.86 -0.07
N GLY A 19 -33.13 0.17 0.80
CA GLY A 19 -33.65 -0.87 1.68
C GLY A 19 -33.82 -2.25 1.01
N ALA A 20 -33.27 -2.45 -0.20
CA ALA A 20 -33.35 -3.73 -0.89
C ALA A 20 -32.52 -4.82 -0.18
N THR A 21 -33.07 -6.04 -0.14
CA THR A 21 -32.34 -7.23 0.32
C THR A 21 -31.49 -7.81 -0.81
N VAL A 22 -30.27 -8.25 -0.48
CA VAL A 22 -29.38 -8.87 -1.47
C VAL A 22 -29.92 -10.23 -1.89
N THR A 23 -29.82 -10.54 -3.18
CA THR A 23 -30.20 -11.83 -3.77
C THR A 23 -29.00 -12.43 -4.50
N ALA A 24 -29.02 -13.74 -4.78
CA ALA A 24 -27.95 -14.38 -5.56
C ALA A 24 -27.72 -13.72 -6.94
N ALA A 25 -28.79 -13.25 -7.59
CA ALA A 25 -28.69 -12.52 -8.86
C ALA A 25 -27.98 -11.17 -8.72
N ALA A 26 -28.13 -10.50 -7.58
CA ALA A 26 -27.47 -9.23 -7.30
C ALA A 26 -25.96 -9.36 -7.08
N LEU A 27 -25.45 -10.59 -6.86
CA LEU A 27 -24.03 -10.91 -6.73
C LEU A 27 -23.34 -11.20 -8.07
N SER A 28 -24.09 -11.23 -9.18
CA SER A 28 -23.52 -11.49 -10.51
C SER A 28 -22.57 -10.38 -10.95
N PRO A 29 -21.39 -10.69 -11.53
CA PRO A 29 -20.49 -9.69 -12.11
C PRO A 29 -21.09 -8.84 -13.23
N SER A 30 -22.20 -9.31 -13.84
CA SER A 30 -22.93 -8.56 -14.86
C SER A 30 -24.18 -7.87 -14.31
N ALA A 31 -24.50 -8.00 -13.02
CA ALA A 31 -25.59 -7.25 -12.40
C ALA A 31 -25.21 -5.78 -12.22
N HIS A 32 -25.93 -4.89 -12.90
CA HIS A 32 -25.82 -3.44 -12.72
C HIS A 32 -27.12 -2.89 -12.16
N ALA A 33 -27.07 -2.40 -10.92
CA ALA A 33 -28.20 -1.73 -10.27
C ALA A 33 -27.72 -0.40 -9.69
N VAL A 34 -27.48 0.58 -10.57
CA VAL A 34 -26.95 1.89 -10.15
C VAL A 34 -27.88 2.56 -9.13
N GLY A 35 -27.38 2.72 -7.91
CA GLY A 35 -28.13 3.28 -6.78
C GLY A 35 -29.03 2.28 -6.05
N GLY A 36 -29.00 1.00 -6.43
CA GLY A 36 -29.71 -0.09 -5.75
C GLY A 36 -28.83 -0.79 -4.74
N HIS A 37 -28.47 -0.10 -3.65
CA HIS A 37 -27.62 -0.61 -2.58
C HIS A 37 -28.25 -0.33 -1.21
N GLY A 38 -27.83 -1.07 -0.19
CA GLY A 38 -28.19 -0.80 1.20
C GLY A 38 -27.53 0.47 1.73
N ASP A 39 -27.73 0.77 3.02
CA ASP A 39 -27.05 1.90 3.67
C ASP A 39 -25.53 1.71 3.59
N LEU A 40 -24.86 2.74 3.04
CA LEU A 40 -23.40 2.79 2.97
C LEU A 40 -22.88 3.59 4.15
N LEU A 41 -22.12 2.92 5.02
CA LEU A 41 -21.46 3.55 6.16
C LEU A 41 -19.97 3.75 5.87
N GLU A 42 -19.43 4.93 6.16
CA GLU A 42 -18.01 5.25 6.03
C GLU A 42 -17.33 5.28 7.41
N CYS A 43 -16.17 4.64 7.51
CA CYS A 43 -15.35 4.71 8.71
C CYS A 43 -14.66 6.07 8.86
N VAL A 44 -14.79 6.69 10.03
CA VAL A 44 -14.18 8.00 10.31
C VAL A 44 -12.65 7.99 10.41
N GLU A 45 -12.05 6.80 10.56
CA GLU A 45 -10.60 6.62 10.72
C GLU A 45 -9.91 6.21 9.42
N CYS A 46 -10.39 5.13 8.77
CA CYS A 46 -9.77 4.59 7.57
C CYS A 46 -10.51 4.90 6.27
N GLY A 47 -11.68 5.56 6.33
CA GLY A 47 -12.48 5.90 5.16
C GLY A 47 -13.11 4.71 4.43
N THR A 48 -12.94 3.49 4.94
CA THR A 48 -13.59 2.29 4.39
C THR A 48 -15.10 2.48 4.36
N VAL A 49 -15.71 2.18 3.20
CA VAL A 49 -17.16 2.18 3.04
C VAL A 49 -17.66 0.75 3.18
N GLN A 50 -18.72 0.49 3.93
CA GLN A 50 -19.23 -0.86 4.14
C GLN A 50 -20.76 -0.89 4.21
N GLN A 51 -21.33 -2.04 3.83
CA GLN A 51 -22.76 -2.34 3.96
C GLN A 51 -22.96 -3.32 5.12
N PRO A 52 -23.28 -2.84 6.34
CA PRO A 52 -23.32 -3.69 7.53
C PRO A 52 -24.47 -4.69 7.55
N ILE A 53 -25.54 -4.45 6.77
CA ILE A 53 -26.78 -5.24 6.76
C ILE A 53 -26.65 -6.50 5.87
N LEU A 54 -25.61 -6.59 5.03
CA LEU A 54 -25.42 -7.75 4.16
C LEU A 54 -25.12 -9.03 4.95
N PRO A 55 -25.59 -10.20 4.47
CA PRO A 55 -25.23 -11.51 4.97
C PRO A 55 -23.71 -11.69 5.11
N GLN A 56 -23.29 -12.57 6.02
CA GLN A 56 -21.88 -12.87 6.29
C GLN A 56 -21.67 -14.38 6.44
N GLY A 57 -20.44 -14.82 6.24
CA GLY A 57 -19.99 -16.19 6.40
C GLY A 57 -20.74 -17.15 5.49
N ALA A 58 -21.26 -18.24 6.07
CA ALA A 58 -21.92 -19.30 5.31
C ALA A 58 -23.12 -18.82 4.48
N GLU A 59 -23.91 -17.87 5.02
CA GLU A 59 -25.08 -17.34 4.31
C GLU A 59 -24.67 -16.58 3.04
N LEU A 60 -23.61 -15.76 3.12
CA LEU A 60 -23.05 -15.08 1.96
C LEU A 60 -22.47 -16.08 0.94
N HIS A 61 -21.75 -17.10 1.41
CA HIS A 61 -21.20 -18.15 0.56
C HIS A 61 -22.28 -18.93 -0.19
N ASP A 62 -23.41 -19.22 0.47
CA ASP A 62 -24.53 -19.91 -0.15
C ASP A 62 -25.17 -19.06 -1.27
N LEU A 63 -25.29 -17.74 -1.07
CA LEU A 63 -25.74 -16.83 -2.13
C LEU A 63 -24.80 -16.82 -3.34
N TYR A 64 -23.47 -16.82 -3.13
CA TYR A 64 -22.51 -16.93 -4.24
C TYR A 64 -22.59 -18.29 -4.95
N ARG A 65 -22.81 -19.37 -4.20
CA ARG A 65 -22.91 -20.71 -4.76
C ARG A 65 -24.11 -20.86 -5.70
N ASP A 66 -25.21 -20.18 -5.37
CA ASP A 66 -26.44 -20.17 -6.15
C ASP A 66 -26.47 -19.07 -7.23
N MET A 67 -25.49 -18.17 -7.25
CA MET A 67 -25.37 -17.10 -8.24
C MET A 67 -25.15 -17.66 -9.65
N ARG A 68 -25.85 -17.04 -10.61
CA ARG A 68 -25.75 -17.31 -12.04
C ARG A 68 -25.53 -16.03 -12.82
N ASP A 69 -24.72 -16.11 -13.87
CA ASP A 69 -24.43 -14.96 -14.75
C ASP A 69 -24.48 -15.37 -16.23
N GLU A 70 -25.69 -15.40 -16.78
CA GLU A 70 -25.93 -15.77 -18.18
C GLU A 70 -25.34 -14.76 -19.19
N GLU A 71 -25.11 -13.52 -18.76
CA GLU A 71 -24.55 -12.46 -19.62
C GLU A 71 -23.02 -12.42 -19.61
N TYR A 72 -22.37 -13.12 -18.67
CA TYR A 72 -20.92 -13.05 -18.46
C TYR A 72 -20.13 -13.29 -19.75
N LEU A 73 -20.47 -14.37 -20.47
CA LEU A 73 -19.79 -14.81 -21.69
C LEU A 73 -20.12 -13.94 -22.90
N GLY A 74 -21.16 -13.11 -22.84
CA GLY A 74 -21.46 -12.12 -23.89
C GLY A 74 -20.34 -11.08 -24.08
N GLU A 75 -19.50 -10.88 -23.05
CA GLU A 75 -18.34 -9.99 -23.07
C GLU A 75 -17.00 -10.76 -23.06
N GLU A 76 -16.97 -12.04 -23.42
CA GLU A 76 -15.78 -12.91 -23.31
C GLU A 76 -14.53 -12.27 -23.94
N ALA A 77 -14.62 -11.77 -25.17
CA ALA A 77 -13.49 -11.14 -25.86
C ALA A 77 -12.94 -9.91 -25.10
N GLY A 78 -13.82 -9.08 -24.53
CA GLY A 78 -13.42 -7.92 -23.73
C GLY A 78 -12.81 -8.33 -22.39
N ARG A 79 -13.39 -9.35 -21.74
CA ARG A 79 -12.87 -9.92 -20.48
C ARG A 79 -11.49 -10.55 -20.67
N ARG A 80 -11.27 -11.33 -21.74
CA ARG A 80 -9.95 -11.88 -22.10
C ARG A 80 -8.93 -10.78 -22.42
N ALA A 81 -9.33 -9.72 -23.14
CA ALA A 81 -8.47 -8.57 -23.38
C ALA A 81 -8.10 -7.83 -22.08
N THR A 82 -9.01 -7.79 -21.11
CA THR A 82 -8.77 -7.21 -19.78
C THR A 82 -7.83 -8.10 -18.97
N ALA A 83 -8.05 -9.42 -18.96
CA ALA A 83 -7.18 -10.40 -18.31
C ALA A 83 -5.75 -10.36 -18.87
N ASN A 84 -5.60 -10.28 -20.19
CA ASN A 84 -4.29 -10.16 -20.83
C ASN A 84 -3.50 -8.94 -20.35
N ARG A 85 -4.15 -7.79 -20.12
CA ARG A 85 -3.46 -6.60 -19.56
C ARG A 85 -2.98 -6.81 -18.13
N LEU A 86 -3.76 -7.50 -17.30
CA LEU A 86 -3.32 -7.87 -15.95
C LEU A 86 -2.12 -8.82 -16.03
N LEU A 87 -2.18 -9.81 -16.92
CA LEU A 87 -1.09 -10.76 -17.14
C LEU A 87 0.16 -10.11 -17.75
N ASP A 88 0.03 -9.01 -18.51
CA ASP A 88 1.17 -8.22 -18.98
C ASP A 88 1.89 -7.57 -17.79
N LEU A 89 1.15 -6.90 -16.91
CA LEU A 89 1.68 -6.26 -15.70
C LEU A 89 2.31 -7.29 -14.73
N ILE A 90 1.67 -8.45 -14.54
CA ILE A 90 2.22 -9.54 -13.73
C ILE A 90 3.48 -10.11 -14.40
N GLY A 91 3.44 -10.30 -15.71
CA GLY A 91 4.51 -10.90 -16.53
C GLY A 91 5.81 -10.10 -16.54
N GLU A 92 5.76 -8.78 -16.33
CA GLU A 92 6.95 -7.93 -16.14
C GLU A 92 7.81 -8.37 -14.95
N HIS A 93 7.21 -9.02 -13.95
CA HIS A 93 7.88 -9.47 -12.74
C HIS A 93 7.98 -11.00 -12.64
N VAL A 94 6.94 -11.71 -13.07
CA VAL A 94 6.85 -13.17 -13.02
C VAL A 94 6.34 -13.62 -14.39
N PRO A 95 7.20 -13.88 -15.39
CA PRO A 95 6.76 -14.17 -16.75
C PRO A 95 6.08 -15.54 -16.89
N SER A 96 6.38 -16.48 -16.00
CA SER A 96 5.82 -17.83 -15.94
C SER A 96 5.94 -18.34 -14.51
N GLY A 97 5.16 -19.37 -14.17
CA GLY A 97 5.22 -19.96 -12.83
C GLY A 97 3.89 -20.54 -12.39
N ARG A 98 3.71 -20.69 -11.08
CA ARG A 98 2.43 -21.10 -10.50
C ARG A 98 1.57 -19.87 -10.19
N LEU A 99 0.35 -19.83 -10.73
CA LEU A 99 -0.60 -18.74 -10.54
C LEU A 99 -1.88 -19.22 -9.85
N LEU A 100 -2.27 -18.51 -8.79
CA LEU A 100 -3.56 -18.67 -8.12
C LEU A 100 -4.48 -17.50 -8.52
N ASP A 101 -5.67 -17.80 -9.01
CA ASP A 101 -6.72 -16.81 -9.23
C ASP A 101 -7.87 -17.07 -8.25
N ILE A 102 -8.09 -16.12 -7.35
CA ILE A 102 -9.09 -16.21 -6.29
C ILE A 102 -10.34 -15.50 -6.80
N GLY A 103 -11.50 -16.16 -6.81
CA GLY A 103 -12.70 -15.65 -7.47
C GLY A 103 -12.58 -15.67 -8.99
N CYS A 104 -12.10 -16.78 -9.56
CA CYS A 104 -11.74 -16.85 -10.99
C CYS A 104 -12.95 -16.81 -11.95
N GLY A 105 -14.19 -16.84 -11.44
CA GLY A 105 -15.42 -16.85 -12.23
C GLY A 105 -15.45 -18.02 -13.22
N HIS A 106 -15.64 -17.70 -14.50
CA HIS A 106 -15.61 -18.69 -15.58
C HIS A 106 -14.19 -19.12 -15.99
N GLY A 107 -13.13 -18.64 -15.33
CA GLY A 107 -11.75 -19.08 -15.56
C GLY A 107 -11.05 -18.47 -16.78
N LEU A 108 -11.59 -17.39 -17.38
CA LEU A 108 -11.00 -16.77 -18.57
C LEU A 108 -9.57 -16.26 -18.33
N LEU A 109 -9.29 -15.68 -17.15
CA LEU A 109 -7.93 -15.23 -16.81
C LEU A 109 -6.96 -16.41 -16.69
N LEU A 110 -7.40 -17.49 -16.04
CA LEU A 110 -6.61 -18.72 -15.89
C LEU A 110 -6.30 -19.37 -17.24
N ASP A 111 -7.24 -19.33 -18.18
CA ASP A 111 -7.05 -19.88 -19.52
C ASP A 111 -6.00 -19.06 -20.31
N GLU A 112 -6.09 -17.73 -20.27
CA GLU A 112 -5.06 -16.86 -20.86
C GLU A 112 -3.69 -17.04 -20.18
N ALA A 113 -3.66 -17.17 -18.85
CA ALA A 113 -2.43 -17.41 -18.09
C ALA A 113 -1.81 -18.77 -18.45
N ARG A 114 -2.60 -19.83 -18.60
CA ARG A 114 -2.13 -21.15 -19.04
C ARG A 114 -1.46 -21.04 -20.41
N GLY A 115 -2.03 -20.27 -21.34
CA GLY A 115 -1.43 -19.98 -22.64
C GLY A 115 -0.07 -19.27 -22.59
N ARG A 116 0.22 -18.55 -21.49
CA ARG A 116 1.50 -17.87 -21.23
C ARG A 116 2.51 -18.73 -20.45
N GLY A 117 2.21 -20.00 -20.22
CA GLY A 117 3.12 -20.94 -19.55
C GLY A 117 2.98 -20.97 -18.02
N TYR A 118 1.87 -20.49 -17.46
CA TYR A 118 1.59 -20.66 -16.04
C TYR A 118 0.93 -22.00 -15.74
N SER A 119 1.30 -22.60 -14.61
CA SER A 119 0.51 -23.63 -13.96
C SER A 119 -0.56 -22.96 -13.11
N THR A 120 -1.82 -23.14 -13.48
CA THR A 120 -2.94 -22.37 -12.92
C THR A 120 -3.77 -23.17 -11.93
N VAL A 121 -4.19 -22.49 -10.85
CA VAL A 121 -5.18 -22.97 -9.88
C VAL A 121 -6.21 -21.86 -9.70
N GLY A 122 -7.50 -22.20 -9.75
CA GLY A 122 -8.62 -21.28 -9.54
C GLY A 122 -9.41 -21.62 -8.29
N LEU A 123 -9.83 -20.61 -7.53
CA LEU A 123 -10.86 -20.73 -6.49
C LEU A 123 -12.11 -20.01 -6.95
N GLU A 124 -13.27 -20.67 -6.93
CA GLU A 124 -14.54 -20.06 -7.32
C GLU A 124 -15.70 -20.64 -6.53
N LEU A 125 -16.57 -19.80 -5.96
CA LEU A 125 -17.71 -20.24 -5.15
C LEU A 125 -18.95 -20.55 -6.00
N SER A 126 -19.16 -19.84 -7.11
CA SER A 126 -20.27 -20.10 -8.04
C SER A 126 -20.11 -21.48 -8.67
N ARG A 127 -21.12 -22.33 -8.45
CA ARG A 127 -21.18 -23.67 -9.07
C ARG A 127 -21.13 -23.60 -10.59
N GLU A 128 -21.79 -22.61 -11.17
CA GLU A 128 -21.83 -22.42 -12.62
C GLU A 128 -20.45 -22.05 -13.16
N GLY A 129 -19.82 -21.01 -12.60
CA GLY A 129 -18.49 -20.54 -13.03
C GLY A 129 -17.43 -21.62 -12.86
N ALA A 130 -17.42 -22.28 -11.69
CA ALA A 130 -16.47 -23.35 -11.40
C ALA A 130 -16.66 -24.57 -12.32
N ARG A 131 -17.91 -24.95 -12.62
CA ARG A 131 -18.22 -26.02 -13.57
C ARG A 131 -17.73 -25.66 -14.98
N TYR A 132 -18.00 -24.45 -15.45
CA TYR A 132 -17.53 -24.00 -16.77
C TYR A 132 -16.00 -24.06 -16.88
N GLY A 133 -15.27 -23.55 -15.88
CA GLY A 133 -13.81 -23.60 -15.86
C GLY A 133 -13.26 -25.04 -15.94
N ARG A 134 -13.87 -25.99 -15.22
CA ARG A 134 -13.45 -27.40 -15.24
C ARG A 134 -13.85 -28.14 -16.51
N GLU A 135 -15.13 -28.08 -16.87
CA GLU A 135 -15.71 -28.94 -17.93
C GLU A 135 -15.51 -28.37 -19.33
N THR A 136 -15.53 -27.03 -19.47
CA THR A 136 -15.38 -26.37 -20.78
C THR A 136 -13.92 -26.03 -21.07
N LEU A 137 -13.21 -25.42 -20.11
CA LEU A 137 -11.83 -24.96 -20.31
C LEU A 137 -10.76 -25.96 -19.85
N GLY A 138 -11.14 -27.01 -19.12
CA GLY A 138 -10.20 -28.02 -18.61
C GLY A 138 -9.20 -27.45 -17.60
N LEU A 139 -9.64 -26.55 -16.72
CA LEU A 139 -8.80 -25.88 -15.70
C LEU A 139 -8.93 -26.57 -14.32
N ASP A 140 -7.90 -26.46 -13.47
CA ASP A 140 -7.99 -26.81 -12.03
C ASP A 140 -8.73 -25.70 -11.28
N VAL A 141 -10.06 -25.84 -11.17
CA VAL A 141 -10.91 -24.90 -10.42
C VAL A 141 -11.60 -25.59 -9.25
N ARG A 142 -11.36 -25.07 -8.04
CA ARG A 142 -11.81 -25.64 -6.76
C ARG A 142 -12.95 -24.81 -6.18
N GLU A 143 -14.05 -25.48 -5.83
CA GLU A 143 -15.23 -24.85 -5.21
C GLU A 143 -15.04 -24.68 -3.70
N VAL A 144 -14.08 -23.85 -3.30
CA VAL A 144 -13.74 -23.59 -1.89
C VAL A 144 -13.39 -22.11 -1.68
N PRO A 145 -13.73 -21.55 -0.51
CA PRO A 145 -13.30 -20.20 -0.14
C PRO A 145 -11.80 -20.19 0.21
N LEU A 146 -11.16 -19.02 0.09
CA LEU A 146 -9.72 -18.83 0.33
C LEU A 146 -9.31 -19.27 1.75
N GLU A 147 -10.14 -18.98 2.74
CA GLU A 147 -9.90 -19.31 4.14
C GLU A 147 -9.77 -20.82 4.30
N SER A 148 -10.68 -21.59 3.70
CA SER A 148 -10.65 -23.05 3.72
C SER A 148 -9.47 -23.62 2.93
N PHE A 149 -9.17 -23.03 1.76
CA PHE A 149 -8.03 -23.43 0.94
C PHE A 149 -6.71 -23.29 1.71
N SER A 150 -6.50 -22.12 2.33
CA SER A 150 -5.26 -21.78 3.05
C SER A 150 -5.05 -22.54 4.36
N GLN A 151 -6.09 -23.19 4.90
CA GLN A 151 -6.04 -23.96 6.15
C GLN A 151 -6.01 -25.48 5.94
N SER A 152 -6.36 -25.97 4.75
CA SER A 152 -6.50 -27.40 4.50
C SER A 152 -5.15 -28.14 4.41
N ARG A 153 -5.08 -29.39 4.90
CA ARG A 153 -3.89 -30.27 4.75
C ARG A 153 -3.56 -30.62 3.29
N ASN A 154 -4.55 -30.54 2.41
CA ASN A 154 -4.43 -30.68 0.95
C ASN A 154 -4.32 -29.30 0.25
N GLY A 155 -4.30 -28.22 1.03
CA GLY A 155 -4.01 -26.87 0.58
C GLY A 155 -2.52 -26.75 0.34
N ASP A 156 -2.21 -26.00 -0.70
CA ASP A 156 -0.84 -25.71 -1.10
C ASP A 156 -0.07 -25.07 0.07
N ALA A 157 1.16 -25.54 0.34
CA ALA A 157 1.96 -25.10 1.46
C ALA A 157 2.32 -23.60 1.34
N PRO A 158 2.69 -22.94 2.46
CA PRO A 158 3.17 -21.57 2.42
C PRO A 158 4.32 -21.40 1.42
N GLY A 159 4.25 -20.35 0.60
CA GLY A 159 5.31 -20.03 -0.35
C GLY A 159 5.30 -20.82 -1.67
N GLU A 160 4.15 -21.31 -2.11
CA GLU A 160 4.03 -22.13 -3.33
C GLU A 160 3.65 -21.36 -4.60
N PHE A 161 3.13 -20.13 -4.49
CA PHE A 161 2.64 -19.37 -5.64
C PHE A 161 3.56 -18.23 -6.05
N ASP A 162 3.79 -18.12 -7.35
CA ASP A 162 4.62 -17.11 -7.98
C ASP A 162 3.81 -15.85 -8.25
N ALA A 163 2.53 -16.04 -8.59
CA ALA A 163 1.54 -14.98 -8.74
C ALA A 163 0.23 -15.36 -8.04
N ILE A 164 -0.39 -14.39 -7.37
CA ILE A 164 -1.76 -14.52 -6.84
C ILE A 164 -2.57 -13.33 -7.35
N VAL A 165 -3.76 -13.59 -7.89
CA VAL A 165 -4.68 -12.57 -8.41
C VAL A 165 -5.96 -12.54 -7.58
N LEU A 166 -6.34 -11.33 -7.18
CA LEU A 166 -7.63 -10.98 -6.56
C LEU A 166 -8.25 -9.88 -7.42
N ALA A 167 -8.98 -10.25 -8.47
CA ALA A 167 -9.59 -9.29 -9.38
C ALA A 167 -11.09 -9.17 -9.14
N ASP A 168 -11.52 -8.03 -8.60
CA ASP A 168 -12.92 -7.75 -8.22
C ASP A 168 -13.42 -8.73 -7.14
N VAL A 169 -12.61 -8.93 -6.09
CA VAL A 169 -12.82 -9.95 -5.05
C VAL A 169 -12.87 -9.35 -3.66
N LEU A 170 -11.91 -8.47 -3.32
CA LEU A 170 -11.76 -7.99 -1.94
C LEU A 170 -13.04 -7.33 -1.40
N GLU A 171 -13.77 -6.65 -2.27
CA GLU A 171 -15.01 -5.98 -1.95
C GLU A 171 -16.21 -6.89 -1.70
N HIS A 172 -16.04 -8.17 -2.00
CA HIS A 172 -17.03 -9.23 -1.82
C HIS A 172 -16.74 -10.12 -0.60
N LEU A 173 -15.57 -9.96 0.04
CA LEU A 173 -15.14 -10.77 1.18
C LEU A 173 -15.67 -10.21 2.50
N ASP A 174 -15.89 -11.10 3.47
CA ASP A 174 -16.24 -10.70 4.82
C ASP A 174 -15.03 -10.13 5.58
N ASP A 175 -13.86 -10.74 5.38
CA ASP A 175 -12.60 -10.39 6.03
C ASP A 175 -11.48 -10.20 4.98
N PRO A 176 -11.44 -9.04 4.30
CA PRO A 176 -10.39 -8.75 3.32
C PRO A 176 -8.99 -8.66 3.96
N VAL A 177 -8.92 -8.41 5.27
CA VAL A 177 -7.68 -8.34 6.05
C VAL A 177 -7.05 -9.73 6.12
N ALA A 178 -7.83 -10.74 6.53
CA ALA A 178 -7.41 -12.14 6.58
C ALA A 178 -7.10 -12.73 5.18
N ALA A 179 -7.79 -12.25 4.15
CA ALA A 179 -7.54 -12.64 2.77
C ALA A 179 -6.15 -12.19 2.29
N ILE A 180 -5.78 -10.92 2.53
CA ILE A 180 -4.43 -10.41 2.20
C ILE A 180 -3.37 -11.14 3.03
N ASP A 181 -3.63 -11.43 4.31
CA ASP A 181 -2.73 -12.23 5.14
C ASP A 181 -2.50 -13.64 4.56
N SER A 182 -3.56 -14.27 4.05
CA SER A 182 -3.47 -15.59 3.42
C SER A 182 -2.69 -15.55 2.12
N CYS A 183 -2.90 -14.53 1.29
CA CYS A 183 -2.12 -14.32 0.07
C CYS A 183 -0.64 -14.10 0.38
N ALA A 184 -0.31 -13.26 1.38
CA ALA A 184 1.07 -13.01 1.79
C ALA A 184 1.81 -14.28 2.24
N ARG A 185 1.11 -15.23 2.89
CA ARG A 185 1.67 -16.53 3.29
C ARG A 185 1.85 -17.48 2.11
N LEU A 186 0.87 -17.53 1.20
CA LEU A 186 0.87 -18.43 0.03
C LEU A 186 1.90 -18.01 -1.04
N LEU A 187 2.25 -16.72 -1.09
CA LEU A 187 3.28 -16.21 -2.00
C LEU A 187 4.67 -16.72 -1.66
N ARG A 188 5.38 -17.23 -2.67
CA ARG A 188 6.82 -17.51 -2.57
C ARG A 188 7.61 -16.21 -2.34
N PRO A 189 8.85 -16.29 -1.82
CA PRO A 189 9.77 -15.16 -1.87
C PRO A 189 9.89 -14.60 -3.31
N ALA A 190 9.83 -13.28 -3.44
CA ALA A 190 9.76 -12.52 -4.70
C ALA A 190 8.48 -12.72 -5.54
N GLY A 191 7.50 -13.51 -5.09
CA GLY A 191 6.19 -13.63 -5.74
C GLY A 191 5.38 -12.33 -5.72
N VAL A 192 4.39 -12.23 -6.62
CA VAL A 192 3.56 -11.03 -6.83
C VAL A 192 2.09 -11.26 -6.47
N LEU A 193 1.53 -10.36 -5.68
CA LEU A 193 0.09 -10.22 -5.44
C LEU A 193 -0.44 -9.14 -6.38
N CYS A 194 -1.43 -9.47 -7.20
CA CYS A 194 -2.19 -8.52 -8.01
C CYS A 194 -3.59 -8.35 -7.42
N VAL A 195 -3.90 -7.13 -6.98
CA VAL A 195 -5.23 -6.77 -6.46
C VAL A 195 -5.88 -5.79 -7.42
N VAL A 196 -7.10 -6.10 -7.84
CA VAL A 196 -7.99 -5.17 -8.56
C VAL A 196 -9.24 -4.98 -7.73
N THR A 197 -9.58 -3.73 -7.42
CA THR A 197 -10.78 -3.40 -6.65
C THR A 197 -11.22 -1.95 -6.92
N PRO A 198 -12.51 -1.62 -6.77
CA PRO A 198 -13.01 -0.26 -6.84
C PRO A 198 -12.47 0.65 -5.72
N ASP A 199 -12.18 1.91 -6.05
CA ASP A 199 -11.68 2.94 -5.14
C ASP A 199 -12.79 3.98 -4.82
N PRO A 200 -13.43 3.89 -3.65
CA PRO A 200 -14.46 4.84 -3.22
C PRO A 200 -13.89 6.25 -2.96
N SER A 201 -12.56 6.40 -2.93
CA SER A 201 -11.90 7.70 -2.74
C SER A 201 -11.55 8.41 -4.06
N SER A 202 -11.82 7.75 -5.20
CA SER A 202 -11.59 8.30 -6.54
C SER A 202 -12.43 9.55 -6.82
N LEU A 203 -11.98 10.37 -7.77
CA LEU A 203 -12.73 11.56 -8.17
C LEU A 203 -14.08 11.17 -8.78
N THR A 204 -14.10 10.12 -9.60
CA THR A 204 -15.32 9.60 -10.23
C THR A 204 -16.34 9.15 -9.19
N ALA A 205 -15.93 8.41 -8.15
CA ALA A 205 -16.82 8.04 -7.04
C ALA A 205 -17.37 9.26 -6.29
N LYS A 206 -16.51 10.25 -6.01
CA LYS A 206 -16.93 11.50 -5.33
C LYS A 206 -17.92 12.31 -6.14
N VAL A 207 -17.74 12.40 -7.46
CA VAL A 207 -18.64 13.14 -8.35
C VAL A 207 -19.96 12.39 -8.54
N ALA A 208 -19.93 11.06 -8.67
CA ALA A 208 -21.13 10.25 -8.86
C ALA A 208 -21.97 10.08 -7.57
N GLY A 209 -21.38 10.29 -6.39
CA GLY A 209 -22.07 10.18 -5.11
C GLY A 209 -22.69 8.80 -4.91
N GLY A 210 -23.93 8.73 -4.39
CA GLY A 210 -24.66 7.47 -4.21
C GLY A 210 -25.02 6.74 -5.51
N ARG A 211 -24.80 7.35 -6.68
CA ARG A 211 -25.01 6.70 -7.98
C ARG A 211 -23.70 6.19 -8.60
N TRP A 212 -22.62 6.16 -7.82
CA TRP A 212 -21.38 5.55 -8.30
C TRP A 212 -21.59 4.05 -8.55
N TRP A 213 -21.20 3.58 -9.73
CA TRP A 213 -21.44 2.20 -10.16
C TRP A 213 -20.68 1.15 -9.33
N GLY A 214 -19.61 1.55 -8.63
CA GLY A 214 -18.93 0.70 -7.65
C GLY A 214 -19.71 0.50 -6.35
N TYR A 215 -20.83 1.20 -6.13
CA TYR A 215 -21.74 0.91 -5.03
C TYR A 215 -22.80 -0.08 -5.49
N LEU A 216 -22.44 -1.36 -5.40
CA LEU A 216 -23.32 -2.48 -5.73
C LEU A 216 -23.89 -3.11 -4.45
N PRO A 217 -25.09 -3.70 -4.52
CA PRO A 217 -25.68 -4.41 -3.37
C PRO A 217 -24.85 -5.60 -2.91
N ALA A 218 -23.94 -6.12 -3.75
CA ALA A 218 -23.02 -7.20 -3.42
C ALA A 218 -21.77 -6.80 -2.64
N HIS A 219 -21.38 -5.51 -2.67
CA HIS A 219 -20.10 -5.08 -2.10
C HIS A 219 -20.21 -4.91 -0.58
N THR A 220 -19.64 -5.83 0.18
CA THR A 220 -19.64 -5.81 1.65
C THR A 220 -18.75 -4.70 2.20
N VAL A 221 -17.60 -4.46 1.56
CA VAL A 221 -16.57 -3.51 1.98
C VAL A 221 -15.91 -2.89 0.74
N LEU A 222 -15.66 -1.58 0.76
CA LEU A 222 -14.93 -0.86 -0.28
C LEU A 222 -13.78 -0.09 0.38
N LEU A 223 -12.55 -0.42 -0.03
CA LEU A 223 -11.32 0.07 0.58
C LEU A 223 -10.78 1.28 -0.20
N PRO A 224 -10.69 2.48 0.42
CA PRO A 224 -9.98 3.59 -0.18
C PRO A 224 -8.55 3.20 -0.58
N ARG A 225 -8.08 3.71 -1.71
CA ARG A 225 -6.73 3.43 -2.22
C ARG A 225 -5.63 3.52 -1.15
N ARG A 226 -5.64 4.54 -0.29
CA ARG A 226 -4.64 4.71 0.78
C ARG A 226 -4.71 3.61 1.84
N THR A 227 -5.93 3.19 2.18
CA THR A 227 -6.20 2.14 3.18
C THR A 227 -5.80 0.77 2.66
N LEU A 228 -6.10 0.47 1.39
CA LEU A 228 -5.64 -0.76 0.75
C LEU A 228 -4.10 -0.85 0.71
N ARG A 229 -3.43 0.23 0.30
CA ARG A 229 -1.96 0.30 0.31
C ARG A 229 -1.38 0.09 1.70
N GLU A 230 -2.00 0.68 2.72
CA GLU A 230 -1.62 0.50 4.13
C GLU A 230 -1.78 -0.96 4.56
N LEU A 231 -2.92 -1.60 4.29
CA LEU A 231 -3.18 -2.99 4.63
C LEU A 231 -2.16 -3.94 3.98
N ILE A 232 -1.86 -3.74 2.69
CA ILE A 232 -0.87 -4.54 1.96
C ILE A 232 0.53 -4.33 2.56
N SER A 233 0.94 -3.08 2.75
CA SER A 233 2.30 -2.77 3.19
C SER A 233 2.55 -3.20 4.64
N ALA A 234 1.57 -3.09 5.54
CA ALA A 234 1.70 -3.53 6.94
C ALA A 234 2.00 -5.03 7.08
N ARG A 235 1.68 -5.82 6.05
CA ARG A 235 1.93 -7.27 5.96
C ARG A 235 3.31 -7.61 5.41
N GLY A 236 4.17 -6.61 5.22
CA GLY A 236 5.52 -6.77 4.69
C GLY A 236 5.58 -6.91 3.17
N LEU A 237 4.47 -6.71 2.45
CA LEU A 237 4.46 -6.72 1.00
C LEU A 237 4.89 -5.35 0.44
N VAL A 238 5.80 -5.36 -0.53
CA VAL A 238 6.32 -4.15 -1.19
C VAL A 238 5.54 -3.89 -2.47
N ILE A 239 4.66 -2.90 -2.44
CA ILE A 239 3.95 -2.36 -3.62
C ILE A 239 4.93 -1.88 -4.69
N SER A 240 4.85 -2.43 -5.90
CA SER A 240 5.66 -2.04 -7.07
C SER A 240 4.90 -1.18 -8.07
N ALA A 241 3.58 -1.39 -8.17
CA ALA A 241 2.72 -0.67 -9.07
C ALA A 241 1.38 -0.36 -8.39
N ASP A 242 0.84 0.79 -8.74
CA ASP A 242 -0.49 1.25 -8.36
C ASP A 242 -0.94 2.09 -9.56
N VAL A 243 -1.73 1.50 -10.45
CA VAL A 243 -2.12 2.09 -11.75
C VAL A 243 -3.63 2.03 -11.97
N PRO A 244 -4.22 2.93 -12.78
CA PRO A 244 -5.64 2.85 -13.11
C PRO A 244 -5.96 1.55 -13.85
N PHE A 245 -7.05 0.89 -13.48
CA PHE A 245 -7.49 -0.31 -14.19
C PHE A 245 -8.20 0.04 -15.50
N VAL A 246 -7.82 -0.63 -16.58
CA VAL A 246 -8.40 -0.44 -17.91
C VAL A 246 -9.29 -1.63 -18.24
N ARG A 247 -10.61 -1.42 -18.24
CA ARG A 247 -11.58 -2.44 -18.65
C ARG A 247 -11.82 -2.40 -20.14
N THR A 248 -11.99 -3.56 -20.74
CA THR A 248 -12.45 -3.69 -22.13
C THR A 248 -13.82 -4.31 -22.17
N PHE A 249 -14.77 -3.55 -22.72
CA PHE A 249 -16.14 -3.97 -22.95
C PHE A 249 -16.56 -3.58 -24.36
N ALA A 250 -17.63 -4.19 -24.86
CA ALA A 250 -18.29 -3.72 -26.08
C ALA A 250 -18.71 -2.24 -25.94
N ALA A 251 -18.60 -1.47 -27.03
CA ALA A 251 -19.00 -0.07 -27.09
C ALA A 251 -20.42 0.16 -26.57
N LYS A 252 -21.35 -0.73 -26.94
CA LYS A 252 -22.74 -0.74 -26.45
C LYS A 252 -22.79 -0.70 -24.92
N ARG A 253 -22.03 -1.56 -24.23
CA ARG A 253 -22.01 -1.66 -22.76
C ARG A 253 -21.51 -0.38 -22.10
N TRP A 254 -20.51 0.30 -22.70
CA TRP A 254 -20.06 1.61 -22.22
C TRP A 254 -21.16 2.68 -22.33
N VAL A 255 -21.87 2.73 -23.45
CA VAL A 255 -22.95 3.72 -23.66
C VAL A 255 -24.14 3.44 -22.77
N THR A 256 -24.56 2.18 -22.63
CA THR A 256 -25.63 1.77 -21.71
C THR A 256 -25.31 2.15 -20.26
N GLY A 257 -24.11 1.81 -19.78
CA GLY A 257 -23.71 2.18 -18.42
C GLY A 257 -23.59 3.69 -18.19
N LEU A 258 -23.24 4.48 -19.21
CA LEU A 258 -23.28 5.95 -19.12
C LEU A 258 -24.73 6.46 -19.04
N ALA A 259 -25.62 5.90 -19.86
CA ALA A 259 -27.02 6.28 -19.89
C ALA A 259 -27.72 6.01 -18.54
N GLU A 260 -27.44 4.86 -17.91
CA GLU A 260 -27.95 4.51 -16.58
C GLU A 260 -27.49 5.51 -15.49
N ARG A 261 -26.25 6.00 -15.58
CA ARG A 261 -25.71 6.99 -14.64
C ARG A 261 -26.42 8.35 -14.76
N LEU A 262 -26.70 8.80 -15.99
CA LEU A 262 -27.40 10.06 -16.28
C LEU A 262 -28.90 10.01 -15.95
N GLY A 263 -29.44 8.82 -15.66
CA GLY A 263 -30.83 8.63 -15.23
C GLY A 263 -31.85 8.74 -16.38
N PRO A 264 -33.14 8.92 -16.08
CA PRO A 264 -34.25 8.79 -17.06
C PRO A 264 -34.17 9.74 -18.26
N ALA A 265 -33.38 10.81 -18.18
CA ALA A 265 -33.18 11.78 -19.25
C ALA A 265 -32.24 11.29 -20.38
N SER A 266 -31.69 10.08 -20.27
CA SER A 266 -30.68 9.54 -21.20
C SER A 266 -31.24 8.71 -22.36
N GLY A 267 -32.55 8.77 -22.64
CA GLY A 267 -33.21 7.93 -23.66
C GLY A 267 -32.55 7.97 -25.05
N VAL A 268 -31.94 9.09 -25.45
CA VAL A 268 -31.17 9.21 -26.69
C VAL A 268 -29.91 8.32 -26.68
N LEU A 269 -29.20 8.24 -25.55
CA LEU A 269 -28.02 7.39 -25.40
C LEU A 269 -28.39 5.91 -25.41
N MET A 270 -29.49 5.52 -24.77
CA MET A 270 -30.00 4.14 -24.82
C MET A 270 -30.34 3.73 -26.26
N ALA A 271 -31.08 4.58 -26.98
CA ALA A 271 -31.43 4.33 -28.38
C ALA A 271 -30.21 4.31 -29.32
N ALA A 272 -29.14 5.05 -28.98
CA ALA A 272 -27.87 5.00 -29.70
C ALA A 272 -27.11 3.69 -29.42
N ALA A 273 -27.07 3.24 -28.16
CA ALA A 273 -26.41 2.00 -27.75
C ALA A 273 -26.96 0.77 -28.46
N GLU A 274 -28.28 0.68 -28.64
CA GLU A 274 -28.95 -0.43 -29.36
C GLU A 274 -28.53 -0.55 -30.82
N ARG A 275 -28.12 0.55 -31.45
CA ARG A 275 -27.71 0.61 -32.87
C ARG A 275 -26.20 0.47 -33.05
N MET A 276 -25.43 0.41 -31.98
CA MET A 276 -23.97 0.31 -32.06
C MET A 276 -23.53 -1.11 -32.36
N PRO A 277 -22.61 -1.31 -33.33
CA PRO A 277 -21.98 -2.61 -33.52
C PRO A 277 -21.12 -2.98 -32.30
N PRO A 278 -20.97 -4.27 -31.97
CA PRO A 278 -20.16 -4.72 -30.85
C PRO A 278 -18.67 -4.67 -31.23
N PHE A 279 -18.05 -3.50 -31.12
CA PHE A 279 -16.60 -3.36 -31.16
C PHE A 279 -16.07 -3.09 -29.74
N PRO A 280 -14.92 -3.67 -29.35
CA PRO A 280 -14.37 -3.48 -28.02
C PRO A 280 -13.78 -2.08 -27.86
N ILE A 281 -14.03 -1.46 -26.71
CA ILE A 281 -13.39 -0.22 -26.29
C ILE A 281 -12.74 -0.44 -24.92
N SER A 282 -11.49 -0.01 -24.80
CA SER A 282 -10.71 -0.11 -23.57
C SER A 282 -10.60 1.26 -22.90
N LEU A 283 -11.17 1.40 -21.71
CA LEU A 283 -11.22 2.66 -20.97
C LEU A 283 -10.93 2.44 -19.48
N SER A 284 -10.38 3.46 -18.84
CA SER A 284 -10.27 3.57 -17.38
C SER A 284 -11.08 4.79 -16.94
N LEU A 285 -12.02 4.59 -16.01
CA LEU A 285 -12.72 5.70 -15.35
C LEU A 285 -11.96 6.24 -14.13
N GLY A 286 -10.79 5.66 -13.81
CA GLY A 286 -9.91 6.12 -12.73
C GLY A 286 -10.43 5.81 -11.32
N ASP A 287 -11.48 5.01 -11.22
CA ASP A 287 -12.14 4.58 -9.99
C ASP A 287 -11.91 3.12 -9.64
N GLU A 288 -11.03 2.45 -10.38
CA GLU A 288 -10.55 1.11 -10.11
C GLU A 288 -9.03 1.12 -10.25
N ARG A 289 -8.37 0.33 -9.40
CA ARG A 289 -6.91 0.31 -9.27
C ARG A 289 -6.39 -1.09 -9.46
N VAL A 290 -5.30 -1.22 -10.20
CA VAL A 290 -4.44 -2.42 -10.14
C VAL A 290 -3.30 -2.09 -9.19
N ILE A 291 -3.18 -2.87 -8.12
CA ILE A 291 -2.04 -2.79 -7.19
C ILE A 291 -1.25 -4.10 -7.30
N LEU A 292 0.02 -3.97 -7.66
CA LEU A 292 0.99 -5.06 -7.60
C LEU A 292 1.84 -4.91 -6.34
N ALA A 293 1.98 -5.99 -5.57
CA ALA A 293 2.80 -6.02 -4.37
C ALA A 293 3.59 -7.32 -4.23
N HIS A 294 4.82 -7.23 -3.73
CA HIS A 294 5.77 -8.34 -3.75
C HIS A 294 6.14 -8.79 -2.34
N ARG A 295 6.30 -10.11 -2.17
CA ARG A 295 6.93 -10.67 -0.98
C ARG A 295 8.45 -10.57 -1.10
N THR A 296 9.00 -9.37 -0.94
CA THR A 296 10.44 -9.14 -1.14
C THR A 296 11.27 -9.79 -0.01
N PRO A 297 12.20 -10.70 -0.33
CA PRO A 297 13.06 -11.30 0.69
C PRO A 297 14.11 -10.30 1.20
N VAL A 298 14.47 -10.43 2.48
CA VAL A 298 15.69 -9.83 3.03
C VAL A 298 16.85 -10.77 2.70
N ARG A 299 17.93 -10.22 2.15
CA ARG A 299 19.19 -10.92 1.93
C ARG A 299 20.10 -10.64 3.11
N HIS A 300 20.63 -11.70 3.68
CA HIS A 300 21.53 -11.63 4.82
C HIS A 300 22.98 -11.83 4.38
N PRO A 301 23.94 -11.09 4.97
CA PRO A 301 25.36 -11.32 4.76
C PRO A 301 25.82 -12.60 5.45
N LEU A 302 26.94 -13.16 4.98
CA LEU A 302 27.57 -14.31 5.65
C LEU A 302 28.14 -13.92 7.01
N GLU A 303 28.72 -12.73 7.10
CA GLU A 303 29.25 -12.13 8.32
C GLU A 303 28.49 -10.82 8.59
N PRO A 304 27.43 -10.87 9.43
CA PRO A 304 26.68 -9.68 9.80
C PRO A 304 27.54 -8.66 10.55
N LEU A 305 27.38 -7.38 10.20
CA LEU A 305 28.02 -6.26 10.90
C LEU A 305 27.56 -6.17 12.36
N LEU A 306 26.26 -6.43 12.56
CA LEU A 306 25.58 -6.31 13.84
C LEU A 306 25.06 -7.68 14.27
N HIS A 307 25.11 -7.95 15.56
CA HIS A 307 24.58 -9.16 16.17
C HIS A 307 23.53 -8.78 17.20
N SER A 308 22.42 -9.52 17.23
CA SER A 308 21.39 -9.31 18.25
C SER A 308 21.98 -9.53 19.64
N THR A 309 21.72 -8.57 20.53
CA THR A 309 22.27 -8.57 21.88
C THR A 309 21.51 -9.49 22.85
N ASN A 310 20.48 -10.23 22.39
CA ASN A 310 19.70 -11.26 23.12
C ASN A 310 19.19 -10.90 24.54
N GLY A 311 19.34 -9.66 25.00
CA GLY A 311 19.04 -9.23 26.37
C GLY A 311 18.93 -7.72 26.59
N HIS A 312 19.08 -6.89 25.56
CA HIS A 312 18.83 -5.45 25.60
C HIS A 312 17.72 -5.05 24.62
N ALA A 313 17.18 -3.84 24.80
CA ALA A 313 16.11 -3.30 23.96
C ALA A 313 16.51 -3.30 22.48
N GLN A 314 15.62 -3.75 21.60
CA GLN A 314 15.96 -3.99 20.19
C GLN A 314 16.06 -2.66 19.39
N VAL A 315 17.28 -2.24 19.07
CA VAL A 315 17.56 -1.03 18.27
C VAL A 315 17.89 -1.42 16.84
N HIS A 316 17.03 -1.07 15.90
CA HIS A 316 17.20 -1.37 14.48
C HIS A 316 17.54 -0.11 13.69
N VAL A 317 18.59 -0.20 12.87
CA VAL A 317 19.00 0.86 11.94
C VAL A 317 18.37 0.60 10.58
N VAL A 318 17.72 1.61 10.00
CA VAL A 318 17.14 1.57 8.66
C VAL A 318 17.90 2.53 7.76
N LEU A 319 18.40 2.03 6.64
CA LEU A 319 19.20 2.80 5.67
C LEU A 319 18.53 2.84 4.29
N PRO A 320 17.73 3.88 3.97
CA PRO A 320 17.29 4.13 2.61
C PRO A 320 18.50 4.38 1.69
N ALA A 321 18.56 3.67 0.57
CA ALA A 321 19.69 3.73 -0.35
C ALA A 321 19.24 3.81 -1.81
N TYR A 322 19.90 4.67 -2.58
CA TYR A 322 19.81 4.72 -4.03
C TYR A 322 21.15 5.24 -4.57
N ASN A 323 21.88 4.42 -5.35
CA ASN A 323 23.23 4.72 -5.83
C ASN A 323 24.25 5.06 -4.72
N ALA A 324 24.38 4.18 -3.72
CA ALA A 324 25.17 4.40 -2.50
C ALA A 324 26.48 3.59 -2.44
N VAL A 325 26.94 2.98 -3.55
CA VAL A 325 28.16 2.15 -3.59
C VAL A 325 29.37 2.83 -2.95
N ARG A 326 29.54 4.13 -3.16
CA ARG A 326 30.75 4.87 -2.73
C ARG A 326 30.76 5.21 -1.24
N THR A 327 29.60 5.22 -0.58
CA THR A 327 29.43 5.76 0.78
C THR A 327 29.18 4.68 1.83
N ILE A 328 28.66 3.52 1.43
CA ILE A 328 28.41 2.37 2.32
C ILE A 328 29.63 2.00 3.18
N PRO A 329 30.88 1.89 2.65
CA PRO A 329 32.02 1.48 3.46
C PRO A 329 32.28 2.42 4.64
N ASP A 330 32.13 3.74 4.44
CA ASP A 330 32.33 4.74 5.49
C ASP A 330 31.19 4.70 6.51
N VAL A 331 29.94 4.56 6.05
CA VAL A 331 28.77 4.43 6.93
C VAL A 331 28.92 3.23 7.87
N VAL A 332 29.33 2.09 7.32
CA VAL A 332 29.54 0.85 8.09
C VAL A 332 30.68 1.00 9.09
N LYS A 333 31.79 1.61 8.67
CA LYS A 333 32.97 1.83 9.54
C LYS A 333 32.66 2.71 10.75
N GLU A 334 31.79 3.70 10.59
CA GLU A 334 31.41 4.65 11.65
C GLU A 334 30.25 4.13 12.53
N MET A 335 29.58 3.05 12.14
CA MET A 335 28.41 2.54 12.84
C MET A 335 28.78 1.88 14.18
N PRO A 336 28.15 2.28 15.31
CA PRO A 336 28.47 1.74 16.62
C PRO A 336 27.85 0.35 16.78
N ALA A 337 28.62 -0.69 16.47
CA ALA A 337 28.15 -2.07 16.46
C ALA A 337 27.63 -2.62 17.82
N HIS A 338 27.92 -1.92 18.91
CA HIS A 338 27.51 -2.30 20.26
C HIS A 338 26.14 -1.74 20.68
N VAL A 339 25.52 -0.86 19.88
CA VAL A 339 24.26 -0.18 20.24
C VAL A 339 23.10 -0.54 19.34
N ALA A 340 23.37 -1.11 18.16
CA ALA A 340 22.34 -1.55 17.23
C ALA A 340 22.39 -3.07 17.06
N ASP A 341 21.22 -3.71 17.06
CA ASP A 341 21.08 -5.15 16.91
C ASP A 341 21.05 -5.57 15.43
N ARG A 342 20.50 -4.71 14.57
CA ARG A 342 20.31 -4.97 13.14
C ARG A 342 20.43 -3.70 12.32
N ALA A 343 20.98 -3.82 11.11
CA ALA A 343 21.08 -2.74 10.15
C ALA A 343 20.54 -3.22 8.81
N LEU A 344 19.42 -2.64 8.39
CA LEU A 344 18.70 -2.99 7.18
C LEU A 344 18.82 -1.86 6.17
N LEU A 345 19.53 -2.14 5.08
CA LEU A 345 19.58 -1.28 3.92
C LEU A 345 18.41 -1.58 2.98
N ILE A 346 17.66 -0.52 2.64
CA ILE A 346 16.56 -0.56 1.68
C ILE A 346 17.08 0.00 0.35
N ASP A 347 17.45 -0.88 -0.56
CA ASP A 347 17.89 -0.51 -1.90
C ASP A 347 16.67 -0.21 -2.78
N ASP A 348 16.47 1.06 -3.14
CA ASP A 348 15.34 1.54 -3.93
C ASP A 348 15.52 1.30 -5.43
N HIS A 349 15.83 0.05 -5.77
CA HIS A 349 16.09 -0.40 -7.14
C HIS A 349 17.28 0.32 -7.80
N SER A 350 18.42 0.42 -7.09
CA SER A 350 19.62 1.05 -7.64
C SER A 350 20.08 0.35 -8.93
N PRO A 351 20.50 1.12 -9.96
CA PRO A 351 21.14 0.58 -11.16
C PRO A 351 22.59 0.14 -10.95
N ASP A 352 23.23 0.55 -9.84
CA ASP A 352 24.61 0.19 -9.50
C ASP A 352 24.70 -1.03 -8.55
N ALA A 353 25.89 -1.31 -8.03
CA ALA A 353 26.17 -2.44 -7.15
C ALA A 353 25.78 -2.22 -5.67
N THR A 354 24.92 -1.24 -5.35
CA THR A 354 24.56 -0.85 -3.96
C THR A 354 24.20 -2.05 -3.10
N SER A 355 23.27 -2.90 -3.55
CA SER A 355 22.88 -4.12 -2.83
C SER A 355 24.05 -5.08 -2.55
N ALA A 356 24.94 -5.28 -3.52
CA ALA A 356 26.03 -6.23 -3.40
C ALA A 356 27.10 -5.74 -2.40
N VAL A 357 27.46 -4.46 -2.50
CA VAL A 357 28.42 -3.81 -1.59
C VAL A 357 27.87 -3.77 -0.16
N ALA A 358 26.59 -3.48 0.02
CA ALA A 358 25.96 -3.51 1.34
C ALA A 358 26.05 -4.90 2.01
N ILE A 359 25.79 -5.97 1.26
CA ILE A 359 25.93 -7.35 1.76
C ILE A 359 27.39 -7.68 2.09
N GLU A 360 28.34 -7.29 1.24
CA GLU A 360 29.77 -7.52 1.48
C GLU A 360 30.26 -6.85 2.77
N HIS A 361 29.71 -5.68 3.10
CA HIS A 361 30.00 -4.93 4.32
C HIS A 361 29.13 -5.33 5.53
N GLY A 362 28.39 -6.44 5.46
CA GLY A 362 27.68 -7.00 6.60
C GLY A 362 26.31 -6.37 6.89
N LEU A 363 25.70 -5.64 5.93
CA LEU A 363 24.34 -5.12 6.07
C LEU A 363 23.30 -6.12 5.54
N ASP A 364 22.17 -6.22 6.24
CA ASP A 364 20.98 -6.85 5.67
C ASP A 364 20.46 -5.98 4.52
N VAL A 365 19.99 -6.59 3.43
CA VAL A 365 19.50 -5.85 2.26
C VAL A 365 18.11 -6.31 1.85
N LEU A 366 17.19 -5.37 1.72
CA LEU A 366 15.93 -5.54 1.03
C LEU A 366 15.93 -4.63 -0.20
N ARG A 367 15.86 -5.22 -1.39
CA ARG A 367 15.83 -4.48 -2.66
C ARG A 367 14.42 -4.37 -3.21
N HIS A 368 13.95 -3.15 -3.47
CA HIS A 368 12.65 -2.94 -4.07
C HIS A 368 12.58 -3.50 -5.51
N PRO A 369 11.41 -4.04 -5.93
CA PRO A 369 11.18 -4.50 -7.30
C PRO A 369 11.22 -3.34 -8.31
N THR A 370 10.81 -2.15 -7.89
CA THR A 370 10.81 -0.90 -8.68
C THR A 370 11.22 0.26 -7.77
N ASN A 371 11.71 1.36 -8.34
CA ASN A 371 12.00 2.56 -7.55
C ASN A 371 10.70 3.17 -7.00
N ARG A 372 10.63 3.32 -5.67
CA ARG A 372 9.46 3.81 -4.94
C ARG A 372 9.66 5.22 -4.42
N GLY A 373 10.87 5.75 -4.42
CA GLY A 373 11.21 7.04 -3.84
C GLY A 373 11.48 6.96 -2.35
N TYR A 374 12.02 8.08 -1.84
CA TYR A 374 12.55 8.22 -0.48
C TYR A 374 11.56 7.84 0.64
N GLY A 375 10.31 8.32 0.57
CA GLY A 375 9.26 7.95 1.52
C GLY A 375 8.83 6.49 1.39
N GLY A 376 8.88 5.93 0.17
CA GLY A 376 8.63 4.51 -0.09
C GLY A 376 9.65 3.62 0.63
N SER A 377 10.94 3.94 0.53
CA SER A 377 12.01 3.20 1.20
C SER A 377 11.93 3.29 2.72
N GLN A 378 11.63 4.47 3.25
CA GLN A 378 11.41 4.64 4.69
C GLN A 378 10.25 3.76 5.19
N LYS A 379 9.11 3.75 4.49
CA LYS A 379 7.97 2.90 4.86
C LYS A 379 8.32 1.42 4.91
N THR A 380 9.01 0.91 3.88
CA THR A 380 9.44 -0.48 3.82
C THR A 380 10.37 -0.80 4.99
N GLY A 381 11.37 0.05 5.25
CA GLY A 381 12.29 -0.13 6.35
C GLY A 381 11.63 -0.10 7.73
N TYR A 382 10.72 0.85 7.97
CA TYR A 382 9.98 0.94 9.23
C TYR A 382 9.05 -0.26 9.44
N VAL A 383 8.31 -0.68 8.41
CA VAL A 383 7.51 -1.91 8.50
C VAL A 383 8.39 -3.10 8.85
N ARG A 384 9.51 -3.28 8.13
CA ARG A 384 10.38 -4.43 8.37
C ARG A 384 10.98 -4.40 9.78
N ALA A 385 11.46 -3.24 10.23
CA ALA A 385 11.99 -3.09 11.59
C ALA A 385 10.92 -3.43 12.66
N LEU A 386 9.70 -2.91 12.52
CA LEU A 386 8.60 -3.19 13.45
C LEU A 386 8.16 -4.66 13.46
N ARG A 387 8.16 -5.31 12.28
CA ARG A 387 7.87 -6.75 12.14
C ARG A 387 8.99 -7.59 12.73
N ASP A 388 10.23 -7.15 12.62
CA ASP A 388 11.39 -7.82 13.19
C ASP A 388 11.56 -7.59 14.71
N GLY A 389 10.60 -6.92 15.35
CA GLY A 389 10.60 -6.75 16.81
C GLY A 389 11.36 -5.54 17.33
N ALA A 390 11.69 -4.55 16.47
CA ALA A 390 12.32 -3.31 16.93
C ALA A 390 11.49 -2.62 18.03
N GLU A 391 12.19 -2.12 19.04
CA GLU A 391 11.68 -1.19 20.07
C GLU A 391 12.03 0.25 19.71
N VAL A 392 13.21 0.44 19.10
CA VAL A 392 13.68 1.71 18.56
C VAL A 392 14.12 1.54 17.12
N VAL A 393 13.68 2.44 16.24
CA VAL A 393 14.11 2.49 14.85
C VAL A 393 14.89 3.77 14.62
N VAL A 394 16.16 3.65 14.23
CA VAL A 394 17.03 4.78 13.90
C VAL A 394 17.22 4.84 12.39
N MET A 395 16.84 5.96 11.77
CA MET A 395 16.99 6.16 10.33
C MET A 395 18.28 6.92 10.04
N VAL A 396 19.16 6.30 9.25
CA VAL A 396 20.44 6.86 8.81
C VAL A 396 20.49 6.80 7.29
N HIS A 397 20.95 7.87 6.62
CA HIS A 397 21.07 7.84 5.16
C HIS A 397 22.29 7.03 4.75
N ALA A 398 22.16 6.21 3.70
CA ALA A 398 23.27 5.43 3.17
C ALA A 398 24.33 6.28 2.43
N ASP A 399 24.09 7.57 2.23
CA ASP A 399 24.97 8.53 1.54
C ASP A 399 26.01 9.20 2.46
N ASN A 400 26.06 8.81 3.74
CA ASN A 400 26.93 9.38 4.78
C ASN A 400 26.72 10.90 5.04
N GLN A 401 25.54 11.44 4.71
CA GLN A 401 25.16 12.81 5.10
C GLN A 401 24.95 12.95 6.62
N TYR A 402 24.53 11.86 7.27
CA TYR A 402 24.31 11.78 8.72
C TYR A 402 25.34 10.87 9.37
N ASP A 403 25.88 11.33 10.49
CA ASP A 403 26.94 10.66 11.23
C ASP A 403 26.40 9.40 11.95
N PRO A 404 26.76 8.18 11.53
CA PRO A 404 26.27 6.95 12.14
C PRO A 404 26.76 6.77 13.58
N SER A 405 27.85 7.41 14.00
CA SER A 405 28.36 7.29 15.37
C SER A 405 27.38 7.80 16.42
N LEU A 406 26.45 8.69 16.02
CA LEU A 406 25.41 9.26 16.90
C LEU A 406 24.19 8.35 17.10
N ILE A 407 24.16 7.15 16.50
CA ILE A 407 23.02 6.22 16.66
C ILE A 407 22.68 5.98 18.14
N ALA A 408 23.72 5.85 18.99
CA ALA A 408 23.55 5.64 20.41
C ALA A 408 22.84 6.81 21.11
N GLU A 409 23.26 8.02 20.79
CA GLU A 409 22.71 9.26 21.34
C GLU A 409 21.29 9.51 20.82
N MET A 410 21.01 9.14 19.58
CA MET A 410 19.68 9.21 18.98
C MET A 410 18.70 8.22 19.63
N ALA A 411 19.17 7.02 20.00
CA ALA A 411 18.33 6.00 20.63
C ALA A 411 18.11 6.22 22.14
N ALA A 412 19.11 6.77 22.84
CA ALA A 412 19.12 6.85 24.30
C ALA A 412 17.87 7.53 24.94
N PRO A 413 17.36 8.67 24.45
CA PRO A 413 16.16 9.29 25.02
C PRO A 413 14.90 8.43 24.88
N ILE A 414 14.82 7.62 23.83
CA ILE A 414 13.68 6.70 23.61
C ILE A 414 13.79 5.51 24.54
N LEU A 415 14.99 4.92 24.65
CA LEU A 415 15.27 3.82 25.57
C LEU A 415 15.05 4.21 27.04
N ALA A 416 15.35 5.46 27.40
CA ALA A 416 15.08 6.01 28.73
C ALA A 416 13.59 6.35 28.95
N GLY A 417 12.74 6.21 27.93
CA GLY A 417 11.32 6.56 28.00
C GLY A 417 11.06 8.06 28.10
N GLU A 418 12.02 8.91 27.73
CA GLU A 418 11.93 10.38 27.79
C GLU A 418 11.37 10.99 26.51
N ALA A 419 11.51 10.29 25.38
CA ALA A 419 11.04 10.72 24.07
C ALA A 419 10.37 9.57 23.30
N ASP A 420 9.43 9.93 22.45
CA ASP A 420 8.86 9.03 21.44
C ASP A 420 9.60 9.18 20.10
N ILE A 421 10.21 10.35 19.88
CA ILE A 421 10.95 10.71 18.68
C ILE A 421 12.18 11.55 19.07
N VAL A 422 13.31 11.25 18.45
CA VAL A 422 14.52 12.09 18.51
C VAL A 422 14.86 12.59 17.11
N ILE A 423 15.14 13.89 17.01
CA ILE A 423 15.45 14.58 15.77
C ILE A 423 16.88 15.12 15.85
N GLY A 424 17.72 14.71 14.91
CA GLY A 424 19.05 15.26 14.77
C GLY A 424 18.99 16.56 13.98
N SER A 425 19.30 17.70 14.60
CA SER A 425 19.20 19.01 13.98
C SER A 425 20.56 19.63 13.65
N ARG A 426 20.70 20.08 12.40
CA ARG A 426 21.87 20.82 11.90
C ARG A 426 21.85 22.30 12.29
N LEU A 427 20.66 22.79 12.66
CA LEU A 427 20.41 24.21 12.94
C LEU A 427 20.32 24.54 14.43
N LEU A 428 20.38 23.53 15.30
CA LEU A 428 20.35 23.72 16.76
C LEU A 428 21.59 24.50 17.24
N ASP A 429 22.78 24.10 16.80
CA ASP A 429 24.05 24.81 17.05
C ASP A 429 24.43 25.77 15.91
N ASP A 430 23.62 25.84 14.85
CA ASP A 430 23.75 26.68 13.65
C ASP A 430 25.12 26.61 12.93
N ARG A 431 25.80 25.46 12.98
CA ARG A 431 27.07 25.22 12.26
C ARG A 431 26.89 24.71 10.83
N ALA A 432 25.65 24.73 10.32
CA ALA A 432 25.30 24.14 9.02
C ALA A 432 26.07 24.73 7.83
N ILE A 433 26.27 26.06 7.78
CA ILE A 433 27.04 26.71 6.70
C ILE A 433 28.52 26.30 6.78
N ALA A 434 29.09 26.20 7.98
CA ALA A 434 30.46 25.76 8.19
C ALA A 434 30.67 24.29 7.76
N GLY A 435 29.63 23.45 7.90
CA GLY A 435 29.61 22.07 7.39
C GLY A 435 29.29 21.93 5.90
N GLY A 436 29.30 23.02 5.13
CA GLY A 436 29.17 23.01 3.67
C GLY A 436 27.75 23.21 3.12
N MET A 437 26.74 23.48 3.95
CA MET A 437 25.38 23.74 3.46
C MET A 437 25.33 25.00 2.58
N PRO A 438 24.78 24.92 1.34
CA PRO A 438 24.60 26.10 0.50
C PRO A 438 23.72 27.16 1.18
N ARG A 439 24.14 28.43 1.13
CA ARG A 439 23.44 29.55 1.80
C ARG A 439 21.96 29.66 1.43
N TRP A 440 21.60 29.42 0.17
CA TRP A 440 20.21 29.45 -0.26
C TRP A 440 19.37 28.31 0.34
N LYS A 441 19.95 27.11 0.54
CA LYS A 441 19.30 26.01 1.26
C LYS A 441 19.12 26.35 2.74
N TRP A 442 20.14 26.97 3.35
CA TRP A 442 20.07 27.43 4.74
C TRP A 442 18.96 28.48 4.93
N VAL A 443 18.87 29.50 4.05
CA VAL A 443 17.80 30.51 4.09
C VAL A 443 16.43 29.87 3.89
N GLY A 444 16.28 28.99 2.90
CA GLY A 444 15.03 28.27 2.65
C GLY A 444 14.59 27.44 3.86
N ASN A 445 15.52 26.72 4.48
CA ASN A 445 15.28 25.91 5.67
C ASN A 445 14.80 26.76 6.86
N ARG A 446 15.49 27.87 7.14
CA ARG A 446 15.08 28.81 8.21
C ARG A 446 13.71 29.43 7.96
N LEU A 447 13.44 29.85 6.72
CA LEU A 447 12.17 30.45 6.34
C LEU A 447 11.01 29.47 6.52
N LEU A 448 11.13 28.26 5.96
CA LEU A 448 10.11 27.23 6.07
C LEU A 448 9.92 26.81 7.53
N THR A 449 11.01 26.55 8.27
CA THR A 449 10.97 26.21 9.70
C THR A 449 10.21 27.25 10.51
N THR A 450 10.37 28.54 10.19
CA THR A 450 9.64 29.63 10.86
C THR A 450 8.14 29.57 10.58
N ILE A 451 7.75 29.30 9.32
CA ILE A 451 6.35 29.16 8.92
C ILE A 451 5.74 27.90 9.56
N GLU A 452 6.44 26.77 9.53
CA GLU A 452 6.04 25.50 10.12
C GLU A 452 5.80 25.67 11.63
N ASN A 453 6.77 26.22 12.37
CA ASN A 453 6.62 26.52 13.80
C ASN A 453 5.42 27.41 14.10
N ARG A 454 5.16 28.43 13.27
CA ARG A 454 4.00 29.31 13.45
C ARG A 454 2.67 28.58 13.22
N VAL A 455 2.60 27.70 12.23
CA VAL A 455 1.38 26.94 11.92
C VAL A 455 1.12 25.86 12.96
N PHE A 456 2.17 25.13 13.35
CA PHE A 456 2.12 24.03 14.31
C PHE A 456 2.06 24.47 15.77
N GLY A 457 2.48 25.70 16.08
CA GLY A 457 2.49 26.22 17.45
C GLY A 457 3.63 25.67 18.31
N VAL A 458 4.73 25.25 17.68
CA VAL A 458 5.92 24.68 18.36
C VAL A 458 7.17 25.48 18.01
N ARG A 459 8.34 25.07 18.54
CA ARG A 459 9.62 25.77 18.38
C ARG A 459 10.76 24.82 18.05
N PHE A 460 10.58 23.97 17.04
CA PHE A 460 11.67 23.13 16.56
C PHE A 460 12.73 23.97 15.86
N SER A 461 13.98 23.50 15.96
CA SER A 461 15.12 24.12 15.30
C SER A 461 15.19 23.79 13.80
N GLU A 462 14.68 22.63 13.38
CA GLU A 462 14.70 22.18 11.98
C GLU A 462 13.59 21.14 11.67
N TYR A 463 12.91 21.28 10.52
CA TYR A 463 11.93 20.31 10.00
C TYR A 463 12.42 19.50 8.79
N HIS A 464 13.61 19.83 8.27
CA HIS A 464 14.11 19.32 6.98
C HIS A 464 15.32 18.39 7.12
N THR A 465 15.60 17.93 8.33
CA THR A 465 16.59 16.90 8.63
C THR A 465 15.98 15.52 8.48
N GLY A 466 16.70 14.60 7.85
CA GLY A 466 16.35 13.18 7.76
C GLY A 466 16.74 12.39 9.00
N TYR A 467 17.72 12.83 9.80
CA TYR A 467 18.23 12.01 10.90
C TYR A 467 17.22 11.93 12.05
N ARG A 468 16.55 10.79 12.19
CA ARG A 468 15.49 10.59 13.18
C ARG A 468 15.57 9.22 13.80
N ALA A 469 15.22 9.15 15.08
CA ALA A 469 14.93 7.91 15.77
C ALA A 469 13.47 7.93 16.25
N PHE A 470 12.81 6.78 16.19
CA PHE A 470 11.42 6.61 16.58
C PHE A 470 11.27 5.45 17.55
N SER A 471 10.40 5.61 18.55
CA SER A 471 9.89 4.46 19.28
C SER A 471 8.98 3.64 18.37
N ALA A 472 9.00 2.32 18.56
CA ALA A 472 8.13 1.43 17.82
C ALA A 472 6.65 1.71 18.10
N ASP A 473 6.32 2.08 19.34
CA ASP A 473 4.97 2.47 19.76
C ASP A 473 4.48 3.73 19.03
N PHE A 474 5.36 4.72 18.84
CA PHE A 474 5.02 5.91 18.06
C PHE A 474 4.67 5.53 16.62
N LEU A 475 5.55 4.79 15.92
CA LEU A 475 5.32 4.39 14.54
C LEU A 475 4.04 3.56 14.38
N ARG A 476 3.77 2.62 15.31
CA ARG A 476 2.52 1.83 15.32
C ARG A 476 1.27 2.67 15.58
N SER A 477 1.41 3.88 16.13
CA SER A 477 0.28 4.74 16.48
C SER A 477 -0.14 5.72 15.38
N ILE A 478 0.63 5.84 14.30
CA ILE A 478 0.40 6.81 13.21
C ILE A 478 0.26 6.10 11.85
N PRO A 479 -0.56 6.62 10.92
CA PRO A 479 -0.83 5.96 9.65
C PRO A 479 0.25 6.28 8.60
N PHE A 480 1.53 6.12 8.95
CA PHE A 480 2.66 6.54 8.11
C PHE A 480 2.68 5.84 6.74
N LEU A 481 2.05 4.67 6.61
CA LEU A 481 1.90 3.98 5.33
C LEU A 481 1.02 4.73 4.33
N ARG A 482 0.14 5.63 4.79
CA ARG A 482 -0.71 6.49 3.96
C ARG A 482 0.01 7.73 3.42
N ASN A 483 1.21 8.02 3.93
CA ASN A 483 1.99 9.20 3.55
C ASN A 483 2.40 9.14 2.06
N SER A 484 3.07 10.17 1.57
CA SER A 484 3.72 10.19 0.26
C SER A 484 4.85 9.16 0.20
N ASP A 485 5.17 8.69 -1.01
CA ASP A 485 6.40 7.94 -1.24
C ASP A 485 7.58 8.88 -1.59
N ASP A 486 7.35 10.20 -1.69
CA ASP A 486 8.37 11.23 -1.97
C ASP A 486 8.97 11.86 -0.70
N PHE A 487 9.91 12.80 -0.85
CA PHE A 487 10.52 13.61 0.22
C PHE A 487 9.55 14.32 1.17
N VAL A 488 8.32 14.64 0.75
CA VAL A 488 7.32 15.27 1.64
C VAL A 488 6.84 14.33 2.77
N PHE A 489 7.12 13.02 2.65
CA PHE A 489 6.86 12.03 3.70
C PHE A 489 7.26 12.52 5.09
N ASP A 490 8.45 13.11 5.19
CA ASP A 490 9.02 13.65 6.41
C ASP A 490 8.11 14.71 7.05
N GLN A 491 7.55 15.59 6.24
CA GLN A 491 6.63 16.64 6.71
C GLN A 491 5.28 16.10 7.15
N GLU A 492 4.82 15.02 6.52
CA GLU A 492 3.62 14.32 6.95
C GLU A 492 3.84 13.60 8.29
N ILE A 493 5.06 13.10 8.56
CA ILE A 493 5.45 12.59 9.90
C ILE A 493 5.42 13.71 10.95
N PHE A 494 5.93 14.91 10.63
CA PHE A 494 5.84 16.06 11.56
C PHE A 494 4.38 16.43 11.89
N ALA A 495 3.48 16.41 10.90
CA ALA A 495 2.06 16.63 11.14
C ALA A 495 1.46 15.52 12.04
N GLN A 496 1.84 14.27 11.81
CA GLN A 496 1.38 13.10 12.57
C GLN A 496 1.88 13.11 14.01
N MET A 497 3.16 13.41 14.25
CA MET A 497 3.72 13.43 15.60
C MET A 497 3.07 14.50 16.47
N LEU A 498 2.77 15.67 15.89
CA LEU A 498 2.10 16.76 16.58
C LEU A 498 0.64 16.44 16.85
N ALA A 499 -0.08 15.88 15.88
CA ALA A 499 -1.46 15.42 16.08
C ALA A 499 -1.55 14.33 17.16
N ARG A 500 -0.53 13.47 17.28
CA ARG A 500 -0.46 12.40 18.27
C ARG A 500 -0.04 12.87 19.67
N GLY A 501 0.49 14.09 19.79
CA GLY A 501 1.04 14.64 21.02
C GLY A 501 2.34 13.95 21.46
N ALA A 502 3.17 13.53 20.50
CA ALA A 502 4.41 12.81 20.76
C ALA A 502 5.43 13.66 21.54
N ARG A 503 6.22 13.02 22.41
CA ARG A 503 7.35 13.64 23.11
C ARG A 503 8.55 13.66 22.17
N VAL A 504 9.01 14.86 21.84
CA VAL A 504 10.09 15.05 20.86
C VAL A 504 11.32 15.65 21.53
N ARG A 505 12.50 15.11 21.21
CA ARG A 505 13.80 15.70 21.58
C ARG A 505 14.63 16.04 20.35
N GLU A 506 15.34 17.16 20.42
CA GLU A 506 16.29 17.58 19.41
C GLU A 506 17.71 17.42 19.94
N ILE A 507 18.60 16.84 19.14
CA ILE A 507 20.04 16.68 19.42
C ILE A 507 20.81 17.42 18.32
N PRO A 508 21.86 18.18 18.65
CA PRO A 508 22.67 18.83 17.63
C PRO A 508 23.48 17.78 16.86
N ILE A 509 23.47 17.87 15.53
CA ILE A 509 24.26 16.96 14.67
C ILE A 509 25.19 17.74 13.74
N PRO A 510 26.36 17.17 13.38
CA PRO A 510 27.24 17.77 12.40
C PRO A 510 26.59 17.80 11.02
N THR A 511 27.00 18.75 10.19
CA THR A 511 26.53 18.88 8.81
C THR A 511 27.63 18.39 7.87
N ARG A 512 27.32 17.38 7.05
CA ARG A 512 28.24 16.82 6.04
C ARG A 512 27.66 17.05 4.62
N TYR A 513 27.98 18.19 3.99
CA TYR A 513 27.68 18.43 2.57
C TYR A 513 28.93 18.24 1.71
N PHE A 514 28.95 17.18 0.91
CA PHE A 514 29.97 16.93 -0.11
C PHE A 514 29.31 16.58 -1.46
N HIS A 515 30.08 16.66 -2.55
CA HIS A 515 29.54 16.59 -3.92
C HIS A 515 28.77 15.30 -4.19
N GLU A 516 29.16 14.20 -3.54
CA GLU A 516 28.49 12.90 -3.63
C GLU A 516 27.21 12.77 -2.80
N ALA A 517 26.97 13.61 -1.77
CA ALA A 517 25.88 13.45 -0.80
C ALA A 517 24.69 14.41 -0.95
N SER A 518 24.64 15.23 -2.01
CA SER A 518 23.48 16.12 -2.25
C SER A 518 23.24 16.40 -3.73
N SER A 519 22.38 15.61 -4.35
CA SER A 519 21.95 15.74 -5.75
C SER A 519 20.68 16.58 -5.95
N VAL A 520 20.06 17.10 -4.88
CA VAL A 520 18.78 17.84 -5.00
C VAL A 520 18.99 19.24 -5.56
N ASP A 521 18.47 19.46 -6.77
CA ASP A 521 18.48 20.73 -7.49
C ASP A 521 17.47 21.76 -6.95
N PHE A 522 17.52 22.98 -7.51
CA PHE A 522 16.67 24.10 -7.07
C PHE A 522 15.18 23.86 -7.35
N LEU A 523 14.83 23.31 -8.53
CA LEU A 523 13.43 23.08 -8.91
C LEU A 523 12.78 22.01 -8.03
N THR A 524 13.51 20.94 -7.71
CA THR A 524 13.08 19.91 -6.77
C THR A 524 12.90 20.49 -5.37
N SER A 525 13.80 21.36 -4.93
CA SER A 525 13.68 22.06 -3.64
C SER A 525 12.43 22.96 -3.59
N LEU A 526 12.12 23.66 -4.69
CA LEU A 526 10.93 24.52 -4.77
C LEU A 526 9.64 23.70 -4.76
N ARG A 527 9.58 22.60 -5.51
CA ARG A 527 8.45 21.66 -5.50
C ARG A 527 8.25 21.07 -4.09
N TYR A 528 9.33 20.74 -3.40
CA TYR A 528 9.30 20.29 -2.01
C TYR A 528 8.69 21.38 -1.10
N ALA A 529 9.14 22.63 -1.20
CA ALA A 529 8.61 23.74 -0.42
C ALA A 529 7.09 23.93 -0.60
N PHE A 530 6.58 23.89 -1.83
CA PHE A 530 5.13 23.96 -2.08
C PHE A 530 4.35 22.79 -1.47
N LYS A 531 4.90 21.57 -1.56
CA LYS A 531 4.30 20.39 -0.92
C LYS A 531 4.27 20.54 0.61
N THR A 532 5.33 21.09 1.22
CA THR A 532 5.37 21.41 2.65
C THR A 532 4.26 22.40 3.04
N LEU A 533 4.13 23.50 2.29
CA LEU A 533 3.07 24.48 2.54
C LEU A 533 1.67 23.87 2.39
N TRP A 534 1.48 22.95 1.44
CA TRP A 534 0.24 22.20 1.31
C TRP A 534 -0.04 21.31 2.53
N VAL A 535 0.96 20.60 3.05
CA VAL A 535 0.83 19.83 4.31
C VAL A 535 0.39 20.72 5.46
N LEU A 536 0.99 21.90 5.62
CA LEU A 536 0.62 22.87 6.64
C LEU A 536 -0.83 23.36 6.50
N ALA A 537 -1.23 23.68 5.27
CA ALA A 537 -2.60 24.11 4.99
C ALA A 537 -3.60 22.99 5.33
N ARG A 538 -3.30 21.75 4.92
CA ARG A 538 -4.12 20.56 5.20
C ARG A 538 -4.22 20.27 6.69
N TYR A 539 -3.11 20.32 7.42
CA TYR A 539 -3.07 20.12 8.87
C TYR A 539 -3.97 21.13 9.60
N ARG A 540 -3.94 22.40 9.17
CA ARG A 540 -4.72 23.46 9.82
C ARG A 540 -6.19 23.48 9.43
N LEU A 541 -6.52 23.14 8.18
CA LEU A 541 -7.86 23.31 7.61
C LEU A 541 -8.69 22.02 7.58
N ASP A 542 -8.08 20.84 7.53
CA ASP A 542 -8.79 19.57 7.44
C ASP A 542 -8.54 18.68 8.67
N ARG A 543 -9.42 18.82 9.67
CA ARG A 543 -9.41 17.97 10.87
C ARG A 543 -9.80 16.52 10.58
N ARG A 544 -10.41 16.24 9.42
CA ARG A 544 -10.77 14.89 8.98
C ARG A 544 -9.70 14.27 8.07
N TRP A 545 -8.53 14.92 7.91
CA TRP A 545 -7.47 14.43 7.03
C TRP A 545 -7.02 13.03 7.43
N ALA A 546 -7.11 12.08 6.50
CA ALA A 546 -6.76 10.68 6.69
C ALA A 546 -5.34 10.43 7.26
N LEU A 547 -4.41 11.39 7.14
CA LEU A 547 -3.06 11.25 7.72
C LEU A 547 -3.02 11.55 9.22
N LEU A 548 -4.02 12.23 9.78
CA LEU A 548 -4.11 12.56 11.21
C LEU A 548 -5.00 11.56 11.98
N ARG A 549 -5.49 10.53 11.29
CA ARG A 549 -6.37 9.48 11.82
C ARG A 549 -5.55 8.30 12.35
N ARG A 550 -6.22 7.34 12.97
CA ARG A 550 -5.59 6.08 13.38
C ARG A 550 -5.22 5.22 12.17
N PRO A 551 -4.16 4.41 12.27
CA PRO A 551 -3.86 3.36 11.31
C PRO A 551 -5.07 2.43 11.11
N ALA A 552 -5.25 1.97 9.87
CA ALA A 552 -6.18 0.90 9.55
C ALA A 552 -5.57 -0.48 9.84
N ALA A 553 -4.25 -0.59 9.70
CA ALA A 553 -3.54 -1.85 9.82
C ALA A 553 -2.69 -1.87 11.09
N TRP A 554 -2.71 -2.99 11.80
CA TRP A 554 -1.76 -3.27 12.88
C TRP A 554 -0.50 -3.94 12.32
N ILE A 555 0.68 -3.42 12.66
CA ILE A 555 1.97 -4.03 12.31
C ILE A 555 2.44 -4.88 13.49
N ALA A 556 2.11 -6.17 13.44
CA ALA A 556 2.54 -7.14 14.43
C ALA A 556 4.01 -7.55 14.22
N ALA A 557 4.72 -7.84 15.31
CA ALA A 557 6.00 -8.52 15.24
C ALA A 557 5.80 -9.95 14.71
N GLU A 558 6.63 -10.37 13.76
CA GLU A 558 6.81 -11.76 13.38
C GLU A 558 7.46 -12.44 14.59
N ARG A 559 6.74 -13.35 15.25
CA ARG A 559 7.37 -14.20 16.28
C ARG A 559 8.37 -15.07 15.53
N GLY A 560 9.66 -14.83 15.76
CA GLY A 560 10.75 -15.65 15.25
C GLY A 560 10.69 -17.08 15.74
#